data_AF-A0A960T902-F1
#
_entry.id   AF-A0A960T902-F1
#
_cell.length_a   1.000
_cell.length_b   1.000
_cell.length_c   1.000
_cell.angle_alpha   90.00
_cell.angle_beta   90.00
_cell.angle_gamma   90.00
#
_symmetry.space_group_name_H-M   'P 1'
#
loop_
_entity.id
_entity.type
_entity.pdbx_description
1 polymer ?
#
loop_
_entity_poly.entity_id
_entity_poly.type
_entity_poly.pdbx_seq_one_letter_code
_entity_poly.pdbx_strand_id
1 'polypeptide(L)'
;MQSLERELSEKSVWPVERLVQYLQSDHQRFLEEELPRLHSLANAVKRKSLIQFLDSMRTELQGHFKTEENIVFPVLISMENQDPGPLEPALLYACRHMKSDHRMHEKHLKTLAAFQNEMDEDRDNPVVLPLVNALEDFGRRMLLHLTIENRFLFKPYLPDTNS
;
A
#
# COMPACT_ATOMS: atom_id res chain seq x y z
N MET A 1 -6.86 -10.98 -11.07
CA MET A 1 -5.52 -11.60 -10.96
C MET A 1 -4.63 -11.36 -12.17
N GLN A 2 -5.04 -11.70 -13.40
CA GLN A 2 -4.19 -11.51 -14.61
C GLN A 2 -3.71 -10.06 -14.84
N SER A 3 -4.52 -9.04 -14.52
CA SER A 3 -4.07 -7.63 -14.63
C SER A 3 -2.96 -7.28 -13.63
N LEU A 4 -3.07 -7.76 -12.38
CA LEU A 4 -2.10 -7.47 -11.32
C LEU A 4 -0.74 -8.10 -11.64
N GLU A 5 -0.73 -9.36 -12.08
CA GLU A 5 0.50 -10.05 -12.47
C GLU A 5 1.17 -9.38 -13.68
N ARG A 6 0.39 -8.90 -14.65
CA ARG A 6 0.91 -8.11 -15.77
C ARG A 6 1.57 -6.82 -15.30
N GLU A 7 0.90 -6.06 -14.43
CA GLU A 7 1.42 -4.82 -13.86
C GLU A 7 2.70 -5.05 -13.03
N LEU A 8 2.75 -6.15 -12.27
CA LEU A 8 3.95 -6.55 -11.52
C LEU A 8 5.09 -6.96 -12.45
N SER A 9 4.79 -7.71 -13.52
CA SER A 9 5.80 -8.12 -14.50
C SER A 9 6.44 -6.91 -15.17
N GLU A 10 5.64 -5.91 -15.55
CA GLU A 10 6.13 -4.66 -16.14
C GLU A 10 7.06 -3.91 -15.17
N LYS A 11 6.66 -3.80 -13.90
CA LYS A 11 7.42 -3.06 -12.88
C LYS A 11 8.67 -3.80 -12.39
N SER A 12 8.72 -5.13 -12.52
CA SER A 12 9.85 -5.95 -12.05
C SER A 12 11.20 -5.62 -12.70
N VAL A 13 11.18 -4.92 -13.84
CA VAL A 13 12.38 -4.53 -14.59
C VAL A 13 12.68 -3.03 -14.49
N TRP A 14 11.91 -2.28 -13.68
CA TRP A 14 12.17 -0.85 -13.48
C TRP A 14 13.35 -0.65 -12.53
N PRO A 15 14.18 0.39 -12.74
CA PRO A 15 15.21 0.77 -11.78
C PRO A 15 14.59 1.25 -10.46
N VAL A 16 15.35 1.16 -9.36
CA VAL A 16 14.84 1.48 -8.01
C VAL A 16 14.31 2.90 -7.95
N GLU A 17 15.03 3.87 -8.52
CA GLU A 17 14.60 5.27 -8.55
C GLU A 17 13.21 5.44 -9.21
N ARG A 18 12.94 4.73 -10.31
CA ARG A 18 11.64 4.80 -10.99
C ARG A 18 10.53 4.13 -10.17
N LEU A 19 10.83 3.03 -9.48
CA LEU A 19 9.88 2.39 -8.57
C LEU A 19 9.52 3.32 -7.40
N VAL A 20 10.51 3.97 -6.80
CA VAL A 20 10.30 4.95 -5.72
C VAL A 20 9.41 6.10 -6.19
N GLN A 21 9.69 6.72 -7.33
CA GLN A 21 8.86 7.81 -7.87
C GLN A 21 7.40 7.37 -8.09
N TYR A 22 7.21 6.14 -8.59
CA TYR A 22 5.90 5.55 -8.76
C TYR A 22 5.17 5.37 -7.42
N LEU A 23 5.83 4.81 -6.40
CA LEU A 23 5.24 4.58 -5.08
C LEU A 23 4.90 5.88 -4.36
N GLN A 24 5.78 6.90 -4.42
CA GLN A 24 5.52 8.23 -3.89
C GLN A 24 4.27 8.86 -4.52
N SER A 25 4.07 8.67 -5.83
CA SER A 25 2.85 9.14 -6.49
C SER A 25 1.60 8.41 -6.01
N ASP A 26 1.73 7.12 -5.68
CA ASP A 26 0.65 6.34 -5.08
C ASP A 26 0.35 6.81 -3.64
N HIS A 27 1.36 7.18 -2.83
CA HIS A 27 1.15 7.74 -1.48
C HIS A 27 0.24 8.96 -1.51
N GLN A 28 0.55 9.91 -2.39
CA GLN A 28 -0.24 11.12 -2.56
C GLN A 28 -1.67 10.76 -2.99
N ARG A 29 -1.81 9.91 -4.01
CA ARG A 29 -3.12 9.44 -4.48
C ARG A 29 -3.94 8.80 -3.35
N PHE A 30 -3.35 7.94 -2.54
CA PHE A 30 -4.05 7.28 -1.44
C PHE A 30 -4.55 8.30 -0.40
N LEU A 31 -3.68 9.21 0.03
CA LEU A 31 -3.99 10.14 1.12
C LEU A 31 -4.88 11.32 0.70
N GLU A 32 -4.74 11.79 -0.54
CA GLU A 32 -5.39 13.02 -1.02
C GLU A 32 -6.60 12.75 -1.92
N GLU A 33 -6.65 11.60 -2.58
CA GLU A 33 -7.72 11.29 -3.54
C GLU A 33 -8.58 10.11 -3.06
N GLU A 34 -7.99 8.93 -2.87
CA GLU A 34 -8.75 7.70 -2.71
C GLU A 34 -9.38 7.55 -1.32
N LEU A 35 -8.65 7.77 -0.23
CA LEU A 35 -9.20 7.70 1.12
C LEU A 35 -10.28 8.78 1.36
N PRO A 36 -10.10 10.05 0.98
CA PRO A 36 -11.17 11.05 1.07
C PRO A 36 -12.40 10.68 0.24
N ARG A 37 -12.22 10.14 -0.97
CA ARG A 37 -13.33 9.65 -1.80
C ARG A 37 -14.07 8.51 -1.13
N LEU A 38 -13.37 7.50 -0.61
CA LEU A 38 -13.95 6.38 0.12
C LEU A 38 -14.74 6.86 1.34
N HIS A 39 -14.17 7.78 2.10
CA HIS A 39 -14.83 8.37 3.26
C HIS A 39 -16.13 9.09 2.86
N SER A 40 -16.12 9.89 1.79
CA SER A 40 -17.32 10.56 1.27
C SER A 40 -18.41 9.57 0.86
N LEU A 41 -18.04 8.52 0.12
CA LEU A 41 -18.95 7.47 -0.31
C LEU A 41 -19.53 6.69 0.88
N ALA A 42 -18.70 6.32 1.87
CA ALA A 42 -19.14 5.65 3.10
C ALA A 42 -20.12 6.51 3.90
N ASN A 43 -19.95 7.84 3.90
CA ASN A 43 -20.88 8.79 4.51
C ASN A 43 -22.23 8.81 3.78
N ALA A 44 -22.23 8.80 2.45
CA ALA A 44 -23.45 8.80 1.64
C ALA A 44 -24.34 7.58 1.92
N VAL A 45 -23.73 6.41 2.16
CA VAL A 45 -24.43 5.16 2.55
C VAL A 45 -24.54 4.96 4.07
N LYS A 46 -24.13 5.94 4.88
CA LYS A 46 -24.23 5.96 6.36
C LYS A 46 -23.52 4.80 7.07
N ARG A 47 -22.38 4.32 6.54
CA ARG A 47 -21.58 3.22 7.12
C ARG A 47 -20.57 3.74 8.15
N LYS A 48 -21.03 4.03 9.37
CA LYS A 48 -20.21 4.63 10.44
C LYS A 48 -18.95 3.84 10.81
N SER A 49 -19.04 2.51 10.87
CA SER A 49 -17.92 1.63 11.20
C SER A 49 -16.80 1.70 10.15
N LEU A 50 -17.18 1.70 8.86
CA LEU A 50 -16.24 1.86 7.75
C LEU A 50 -15.57 3.24 7.79
N ILE A 51 -16.31 4.31 8.07
CA ILE A 51 -15.75 5.67 8.20
C ILE A 51 -14.66 5.71 9.28
N GLN A 52 -14.96 5.21 10.48
CA GLN A 52 -13.99 5.15 11.58
C GLN A 52 -12.74 4.35 11.20
N PHE A 53 -12.93 3.22 10.50
CA PHE A 53 -11.83 2.41 10.02
C PHE A 53 -10.97 3.15 8.98
N LEU A 54 -11.57 3.88 8.04
CA LEU A 54 -10.86 4.67 7.04
C LEU A 54 -10.04 5.80 7.68
N ASP A 55 -10.54 6.45 8.73
CA ASP A 55 -9.81 7.48 9.48
C ASP A 55 -8.58 6.93 10.19
N SER A 56 -8.72 5.76 10.84
CA SER A 56 -7.59 5.05 11.45
C SER A 56 -6.56 4.65 10.40
N MET A 57 -7.00 4.02 9.30
CA MET A 57 -6.14 3.62 8.19
C MET A 57 -5.38 4.81 7.61
N ARG A 58 -6.03 5.96 7.41
CA ARG A 58 -5.38 7.18 6.90
C ARG A 58 -4.25 7.64 7.81
N THR A 59 -4.49 7.66 9.13
CA THR A 59 -3.49 8.09 10.12
C THR A 59 -2.27 7.18 10.08
N GLU A 60 -2.49 5.86 10.00
CA GLU A 60 -1.43 4.87 9.96
C GLU A 60 -0.63 4.94 8.66
N LEU A 61 -1.30 4.99 7.50
CA LEU A 61 -0.64 5.13 6.20
C LEU A 61 0.16 6.44 6.10
N GLN A 62 -0.34 7.54 6.68
CA GLN A 62 0.41 8.79 6.69
C GLN A 62 1.72 8.68 7.47
N GLY A 63 1.73 7.97 8.61
CA GLY A 63 2.95 7.72 9.37
C GLY A 63 3.92 6.78 8.62
N HIS A 64 3.36 5.75 8.00
CA HIS A 64 4.10 4.77 7.20
C HIS A 64 4.79 5.41 6.00
N PHE A 65 4.04 6.10 5.12
CA PHE A 65 4.58 6.77 3.92
C PHE A 65 5.62 7.82 4.25
N LYS A 66 5.44 8.58 5.35
CA LYS A 66 6.48 9.52 5.81
C LYS A 66 7.78 8.82 6.18
N THR A 67 7.71 7.64 6.78
CA THR A 67 8.90 6.87 7.12
C THR A 67 9.61 6.39 5.86
N GLU A 68 8.85 5.93 4.87
CA GLU A 68 9.38 5.50 3.60
C GLU A 68 10.04 6.64 2.83
N GLU A 69 9.34 7.75 2.65
CA GLU A 69 9.80 8.91 1.89
C GLU A 69 11.02 9.60 2.50
N ASN A 70 11.08 9.71 3.84
CA ASN A 70 12.15 10.46 4.50
C ASN A 70 13.36 9.60 4.87
N ILE A 71 13.20 8.27 4.92
CA ILE A 71 14.26 7.37 5.43
C ILE A 71 14.51 6.22 4.44
N VAL A 72 13.50 5.41 4.16
CA VAL A 72 13.71 4.13 3.44
C VAL A 72 14.09 4.37 1.98
N PHE A 73 13.29 5.13 1.24
CA PHE A 73 13.50 5.39 -0.18
C PHE A 73 14.82 6.13 -0.48
N PRO A 74 15.20 7.18 0.27
CA PRO A 74 16.51 7.81 0.08
C PRO A 74 17.68 6.84 0.25
N VAL A 75 17.60 5.93 1.23
CA VAL A 75 18.66 4.93 1.46
C VAL A 75 18.69 3.87 0.37
N LEU A 76 17.53 3.43 -0.14
CA LEU A 76 17.46 2.49 -1.26
C LEU A 76 18.10 3.07 -2.53
N ILE A 77 17.81 4.34 -2.85
CA ILE A 77 18.39 5.02 -4.01
C ILE A 77 19.91 5.20 -3.86
N SER A 78 20.39 5.53 -2.66
CA SER A 78 21.83 5.70 -2.44
C SER A 78 22.59 4.38 -2.62
N MET A 79 21.99 3.25 -2.22
CA MET A 79 22.57 1.91 -2.36
C MET A 79 22.55 1.36 -3.79
N GLU A 80 21.64 1.80 -4.66
CA GLU A 80 21.70 1.46 -6.09
C GLU A 80 22.95 2.09 -6.75
N ASN A 81 23.42 3.21 -6.21
CA ASN A 81 24.49 4.02 -6.80
C ASN A 81 25.86 3.86 -6.11
N GLN A 82 25.95 3.17 -4.96
CA GLN A 82 27.19 3.06 -4.17
C GLN A 82 27.29 1.72 -3.40
N ASP A 83 28.52 1.34 -3.02
CA ASP A 83 28.75 0.25 -2.06
C ASP A 83 28.14 0.62 -0.69
N PRO A 84 27.18 -0.17 -0.15
CA PRO A 84 26.35 0.22 0.99
C PRO A 84 27.11 0.50 2.30
N GLY A 85 28.34 0.02 2.43
CA GLY A 85 29.24 0.35 3.54
C GLY A 85 28.55 0.34 4.92
N PRO A 86 28.66 1.41 5.72
CA PRO A 86 28.11 1.45 7.08
C PRO A 86 26.57 1.61 7.16
N LEU A 87 25.86 1.83 6.06
CA LEU A 87 24.41 2.07 6.06
C LEU A 87 23.58 0.78 5.97
N GLU A 88 24.19 -0.34 5.57
CA GLU A 88 23.53 -1.63 5.41
C GLU A 88 22.74 -2.10 6.66
N PRO A 89 23.27 -2.00 7.91
CA PRO A 89 22.52 -2.42 9.10
C PRO A 89 21.29 -1.56 9.36
N ALA A 90 21.37 -0.26 9.06
CA ALA A 90 20.26 0.68 9.23
C ALA A 90 19.14 0.38 8.22
N LEU A 91 19.50 0.08 6.96
CA LEU A 91 18.51 -0.32 5.96
C LEU A 91 17.85 -1.66 6.32
N LEU A 92 18.64 -2.65 6.74
CA LEU A 92 18.12 -3.94 7.22
C LEU A 92 17.08 -3.77 8.32
N TYR A 93 17.36 -2.89 9.29
CA TYR A 93 16.42 -2.56 10.35
C TYR A 93 15.15 -1.90 9.80
N ALA A 94 15.30 -0.91 8.92
CA ALA A 94 14.17 -0.21 8.30
C ALA A 94 13.28 -1.16 7.47
N CYS A 95 13.86 -1.99 6.59
CA CYS A 95 13.13 -2.98 5.79
C CYS A 95 12.39 -4.00 6.67
N ARG A 96 12.97 -4.42 7.81
CA ARG A 96 12.28 -5.31 8.76
C ARG A 96 11.10 -4.62 9.44
N HIS A 97 11.25 -3.35 9.79
CA HIS A 97 10.17 -2.56 10.38
C HIS A 97 9.03 -2.38 9.36
N MET A 98 9.33 -1.96 8.13
CA MET A 98 8.33 -1.82 7.05
C MET A 98 7.59 -3.11 6.76
N LYS A 99 8.27 -4.27 6.75
CA LYS A 99 7.61 -5.57 6.60
C LYS A 99 6.61 -5.87 7.73
N SER A 100 6.87 -5.37 8.94
CA SER A 100 5.92 -5.49 10.04
C SER A 100 4.68 -4.64 9.79
N ASP A 101 4.85 -3.40 9.35
CA ASP A 101 3.77 -2.49 9.00
C ASP A 101 2.95 -3.03 7.83
N HIS A 102 3.59 -3.61 6.81
CA HIS A 102 2.93 -4.24 5.68
C HIS A 102 2.02 -5.40 6.10
N ARG A 103 2.43 -6.20 7.10
CA ARG A 103 1.55 -7.25 7.65
C ARG A 103 0.31 -6.66 8.34
N MET A 104 0.43 -5.47 8.92
CA MET A 104 -0.72 -4.75 9.46
C MET A 104 -1.59 -4.19 8.33
N HIS A 105 -1.01 -3.60 7.28
CA HIS A 105 -1.76 -3.12 6.12
C HIS A 105 -2.43 -4.25 5.33
N GLU A 106 -1.84 -5.44 5.25
CA GLU A 106 -2.50 -6.64 4.72
C GLU A 106 -3.74 -7.04 5.54
N LYS A 107 -3.70 -6.88 6.88
CA LYS A 107 -4.89 -7.09 7.71
C LYS A 107 -5.94 -6.04 7.41
N HIS A 108 -5.54 -4.79 7.19
CA HIS A 108 -6.47 -3.76 6.77
C HIS A 108 -7.17 -4.07 5.45
N LEU A 109 -6.44 -4.61 4.47
CA LEU A 109 -7.03 -5.06 3.20
C LEU A 109 -8.07 -6.17 3.40
N LYS A 110 -7.82 -7.09 4.34
CA LYS A 110 -8.81 -8.11 4.72
C LYS A 110 -10.05 -7.49 5.37
N THR A 111 -9.87 -6.48 6.21
CA THR A 111 -11.00 -5.75 6.81
C THR A 111 -11.80 -4.97 5.76
N LEU A 112 -11.15 -4.32 4.78
CA LEU A 112 -11.84 -3.68 3.66
C LEU A 112 -12.66 -4.69 2.84
N ALA A 113 -12.09 -5.86 2.56
CA ALA A 113 -12.79 -6.94 1.86
C ALA A 113 -14.01 -7.44 2.68
N ALA A 114 -13.91 -7.49 4.01
CA ALA A 114 -15.04 -7.83 4.86
C ALA A 114 -16.18 -6.79 4.74
N PHE A 115 -15.86 -5.50 4.79
CA PHE A 115 -16.86 -4.44 4.55
C PHE A 115 -17.48 -4.53 3.15
N GLN A 116 -16.67 -4.86 2.15
CA GLN A 116 -17.16 -5.07 0.79
C GLN A 116 -18.17 -6.23 0.73
N ASN A 117 -17.82 -7.38 1.31
CA ASN A 117 -18.68 -8.56 1.36
C ASN A 117 -20.00 -8.31 2.11
N GLU A 118 -19.99 -7.49 3.17
CA GLU A 118 -21.21 -7.09 3.88
C GLU A 118 -22.18 -6.28 3.01
N MET A 119 -21.70 -5.71 1.90
CA MET A 119 -22.47 -4.91 0.96
C MET A 119 -22.72 -5.63 -0.38
N ASP A 120 -22.31 -6.89 -0.51
CA ASP A 120 -22.44 -7.64 -1.77
C ASP A 120 -23.90 -7.84 -2.18
N GLU A 121 -24.80 -8.09 -1.21
CA GLU A 121 -26.24 -8.24 -1.46
C GLU A 121 -26.89 -6.94 -1.96
N ASP A 122 -26.26 -5.79 -1.69
CA ASP A 122 -26.74 -4.47 -2.09
C ASP A 122 -26.05 -3.95 -3.36
N ARG A 123 -25.28 -4.76 -4.10
CA ARG A 123 -24.52 -4.30 -5.29
C ARG A 123 -25.38 -3.74 -6.42
N ASP A 124 -26.62 -4.19 -6.55
CA ASP A 124 -27.56 -3.65 -7.54
C ASP A 124 -28.10 -2.26 -7.16
N ASN A 125 -27.86 -1.81 -5.92
CA ASN A 125 -28.24 -0.48 -5.48
C ASN A 125 -27.25 0.57 -6.04
N PRO A 126 -27.71 1.52 -6.88
CA PRO A 126 -26.84 2.52 -7.50
C PRO A 126 -26.19 3.48 -6.50
N VAL A 127 -26.68 3.55 -5.26
CA VAL A 127 -26.07 4.36 -4.19
C VAL A 127 -24.92 3.62 -3.51
N VAL A 128 -24.98 2.27 -3.45
CA VAL A 128 -23.98 1.42 -2.77
C VAL A 128 -22.86 1.00 -3.72
N LEU A 129 -23.21 0.71 -4.97
CA LEU A 129 -22.27 0.23 -6.00
C LEU A 129 -21.00 1.09 -6.14
N PRO A 130 -21.05 2.44 -6.13
CA PRO A 130 -19.85 3.26 -6.22
C PRO A 130 -18.87 3.06 -5.07
N LEU A 131 -19.38 2.82 -3.85
CA LEU A 131 -18.54 2.53 -2.68
C LEU A 131 -17.88 1.16 -2.81
N VAL A 132 -18.65 0.13 -3.17
CA VAL A 132 -18.14 -1.24 -3.34
C VAL A 132 -17.02 -1.27 -4.37
N ASN A 133 -17.22 -0.65 -5.54
CA ASN A 133 -16.21 -0.58 -6.59
C ASN A 133 -14.97 0.21 -6.13
N ALA A 134 -15.17 1.31 -5.40
CA ALA A 134 -14.05 2.11 -4.89
C ALA A 134 -13.21 1.34 -3.85
N LEU A 135 -13.84 0.52 -2.99
CA LEU A 135 -13.15 -0.33 -2.02
C LEU A 135 -12.30 -1.40 -2.73
N GLU A 136 -12.86 -2.02 -3.78
CA GLU A 136 -12.17 -3.01 -4.60
C GLU A 136 -10.96 -2.40 -5.32
N ASP A 137 -11.15 -1.24 -5.95
CA ASP A 137 -10.09 -0.52 -6.65
C ASP A 137 -8.94 -0.11 -5.71
N PHE A 138 -9.27 0.49 -4.57
CA PHE A 138 -8.29 0.87 -3.55
C PHE A 138 -7.54 -0.36 -3.03
N GLY A 139 -8.26 -1.42 -2.67
CA GLY A 139 -7.66 -2.65 -2.15
C GLY A 139 -6.69 -3.29 -3.16
N ARG A 140 -7.06 -3.31 -4.45
CA ARG A 140 -6.19 -3.81 -5.52
C ARG A 140 -4.92 -2.96 -5.68
N ARG A 141 -5.05 -1.63 -5.67
CA ARG A 141 -3.91 -0.71 -5.82
C ARG A 141 -2.97 -0.78 -4.63
N MET A 142 -3.50 -0.78 -3.42
CA MET A 142 -2.70 -0.93 -2.21
C MET A 142 -1.99 -2.29 -2.18
N LEU A 143 -2.64 -3.37 -2.60
CA LEU A 143 -1.97 -4.66 -2.73
C LEU A 143 -0.82 -4.62 -3.75
N LEU A 144 -1.02 -3.97 -4.90
CA LEU A 144 0.04 -3.78 -5.89
C LEU A 144 1.22 -3.02 -5.29
N HIS A 145 0.95 -1.91 -4.61
CA HIS A 145 1.92 -1.05 -3.93
C HIS A 145 2.78 -1.84 -2.95
N LEU A 146 2.15 -2.49 -1.97
CA LEU A 146 2.82 -3.35 -0.98
C LEU A 146 3.62 -4.48 -1.64
N THR A 147 3.12 -5.02 -2.75
CA THR A 147 3.83 -6.11 -3.46
C THR A 147 5.10 -5.60 -4.13
N ILE A 148 5.07 -4.41 -4.73
CA ILE A 148 6.25 -3.79 -5.36
C ILE A 148 7.33 -3.57 -4.30
N GLU A 149 6.96 -2.98 -3.16
CA GLU A 149 7.90 -2.72 -2.06
C GLU A 149 8.49 -4.01 -1.52
N ASN A 150 7.63 -4.95 -1.12
CA ASN A 150 8.10 -6.20 -0.52
C ASN A 150 8.94 -7.03 -1.48
N ARG A 151 8.55 -7.12 -2.76
CA ARG A 151 9.16 -8.05 -3.71
C ARG A 151 10.36 -7.45 -4.44
N PHE A 152 10.30 -6.18 -4.81
CA PHE A 152 11.29 -5.57 -5.69
C PHE A 152 12.22 -4.60 -4.94
N LEU A 153 11.73 -3.90 -3.92
CA LEU A 153 12.55 -2.96 -3.15
C LEU A 153 13.19 -3.58 -1.91
N PHE A 154 12.45 -4.36 -1.11
CA PHE A 154 12.92 -4.81 0.20
C PHE A 154 13.55 -6.20 0.16
N LYS A 155 12.97 -7.14 -0.59
CA LYS A 155 13.48 -8.52 -0.67
C LYS A 155 14.99 -8.61 -0.97
N PRO A 156 15.59 -7.82 -1.90
CA PRO A 156 17.03 -7.89 -2.16
C PRO A 156 17.92 -7.65 -0.94
N TYR A 157 17.40 -6.95 0.07
CA TYR A 157 18.13 -6.58 1.28
C TYR A 157 17.71 -7.38 2.51
N LEU A 158 16.70 -8.24 2.39
CA LEU A 158 16.28 -9.11 3.48
C LEU A 158 16.95 -10.47 3.31
N PRO A 159 17.65 -10.99 4.32
CA PRO A 159 18.22 -12.33 4.22
C PRO A 159 17.10 -13.33 3.96
N ASP A 160 17.34 -14.30 3.08
CA ASP A 160 16.43 -15.43 2.86
C ASP A 160 16.23 -16.12 4.21
N THR A 161 15.08 -15.87 4.84
CA THR A 161 14.67 -16.65 5.99
C THR A 161 14.21 -17.99 5.45
N ASN A 162 15.14 -18.93 5.32
CA ASN A 162 14.81 -20.35 5.31
C ASN A 162 14.09 -20.63 6.63
N SER A 163 12.77 -20.74 6.58
CA SER A 163 11.92 -21.21 7.68
C SER A 163 10.89 -22.15 7.09
#